data_AF-A0A075FL40-F1
#
_entry.id   AF-A0A075FL40-F1
#
_cell.length_a   1.000
_cell.length_b   1.000
_cell.length_c   1.000
_cell.angle_alpha   90.00
_cell.angle_beta   90.00
_cell.angle_gamma   90.00
#
_symmetry.space_group_name_H-M   'P 1'
#
loop_
_entity.id
_entity.type
_entity.pdbx_description
1 polymer ?
#
loop_
_entity_poly.entity_id
_entity_poly.type
_entity_poly.pdbx_seq_one_letter_code
_entity_poly.pdbx_strand_id
1 'polypeptide(L)'
;MIDAALKLEGEDSGSVAQGFGAAIGGIGTDRFKIEAIAVKYDIPIFAIVVRQSVKEAITLMTKEISDQAENVKSQVYEMITDNSNPNQTVLVIGVGNTLGVAQ
;
A
#
# COMPACT_ATOMS: atom_id res chain seq x y z
N MET A 1 1.86 -4.63 2.24
CA MET A 1 2.18 -3.20 2.46
C MET A 1 1.13 -2.37 1.75
N ILE A 2 0.64 -1.33 2.40
CA ILE A 2 -0.40 -0.45 1.85
C ILE A 2 0.18 0.97 1.91
N ASP A 3 0.32 1.62 0.76
CA ASP A 3 0.94 2.94 0.65
C ASP A 3 0.13 3.87 -0.25
N ALA A 4 0.35 5.18 -0.10
CA ALA A 4 -0.20 6.19 -0.97
C ALA A 4 0.88 6.63 -1.97
N ALA A 5 0.65 6.40 -3.25
CA ALA A 5 1.61 6.67 -4.31
C ALA A 5 1.15 7.84 -5.19
N LEU A 6 2.11 8.57 -5.76
CA LEU A 6 1.79 9.58 -6.76
C LEU A 6 1.09 8.95 -7.96
N LYS A 7 0.02 9.60 -8.40
CA LYS A 7 -0.72 9.23 -9.60
C LYS A 7 0.04 9.62 -10.86
N LEU A 8 -0.12 8.82 -11.91
CA LEU A 8 0.41 9.12 -13.23
C LEU A 8 -0.45 10.17 -13.95
N GLU A 9 0.10 10.75 -15.02
CA GLU A 9 -0.66 11.64 -15.88
C GLU A 9 -1.84 10.88 -16.52
N GLY A 10 -3.06 11.38 -16.33
CA GLY A 10 -4.30 10.74 -16.77
C GLY A 10 -4.88 9.71 -15.80
N GLU A 11 -4.23 9.44 -14.66
CA GLU A 11 -4.77 8.56 -13.62
C GLU A 11 -5.67 9.33 -12.64
N ASP A 12 -6.81 8.72 -12.30
CA ASP A 12 -7.74 9.29 -11.34
C ASP A 12 -7.24 9.14 -9.91
N SER A 13 -7.52 10.15 -9.09
CA SER A 13 -7.26 10.08 -7.65
C SER A 13 -8.13 9.00 -7.00
N GLY A 14 -7.55 8.23 -6.09
CA GLY A 14 -8.20 7.04 -5.51
C GLY A 14 -8.09 5.79 -6.39
N SER A 15 -7.45 5.83 -7.55
CA SER A 15 -7.16 4.59 -8.29
C SER A 15 -6.33 3.63 -7.42
N VAL A 16 -6.70 2.35 -7.38
CA VAL A 16 -6.02 1.34 -6.55
C VAL A 16 -5.28 0.37 -7.47
N ALA A 17 -4.02 0.10 -7.17
CA ALA A 17 -3.23 -0.92 -7.86
C ALA A 17 -2.62 -1.91 -6.87
N GLN A 18 -2.52 -3.17 -7.30
CA GLN A 18 -1.91 -4.26 -6.54
C GLN A 18 -0.62 -4.71 -7.18
N GLY A 19 0.28 -5.28 -6.38
CA GLY A 19 1.53 -5.86 -6.88
C GLY A 19 2.33 -6.59 -5.82
N PHE A 20 3.58 -6.86 -6.16
CA PHE A 20 4.56 -7.55 -5.33
C PHE A 20 5.73 -6.63 -5.01
N GLY A 21 6.36 -6.85 -3.85
CA GLY A 21 7.49 -6.05 -3.38
C GLY A 21 7.09 -4.95 -2.40
N ALA A 22 8.09 -4.23 -1.90
CA ALA A 22 7.88 -3.19 -0.92
C ALA A 22 7.41 -1.88 -1.58
N ALA A 23 6.18 -1.47 -1.27
CA ALA A 23 5.63 -0.18 -1.65
C ALA A 23 6.17 0.91 -0.71
N ILE A 24 7.25 1.56 -1.14
CA ILE A 24 7.87 2.69 -0.44
C ILE A 24 8.45 3.67 -1.45
N GLY A 25 8.22 4.96 -1.22
CA GLY A 25 8.82 6.04 -2.00
C GLY A 25 10.32 6.23 -1.76
N GLY A 26 10.94 7.13 -2.54
CA GLY A 26 12.35 7.50 -2.41
C GLY A 26 13.28 6.83 -3.43
N ILE A 27 14.59 6.93 -3.20
CA ILE A 27 15.63 6.47 -4.14
C ILE A 27 15.80 4.94 -4.20
N GLY A 28 15.03 4.18 -3.41
CA GLY A 28 14.99 2.70 -3.45
C GLY A 28 15.95 1.97 -2.51
N THR A 29 16.76 2.67 -1.71
CA THR A 29 17.66 2.05 -0.72
C THR A 29 16.91 1.27 0.35
N ASP A 30 15.79 1.81 0.84
CA ASP A 30 15.01 1.17 1.90
C ASP A 30 14.19 0.01 1.33
N ARG A 31 13.61 0.18 0.13
CA ARG A 31 12.98 -0.90 -0.63
C ARG A 31 13.91 -2.10 -0.75
N PHE A 32 15.15 -1.88 -1.21
CA PHE A 32 16.13 -2.94 -1.37
C PHE A 32 16.45 -3.64 -0.05
N LYS A 33 16.68 -2.90 1.05
CA LYS A 33 16.98 -3.51 2.35
C LYS A 33 15.83 -4.38 2.87
N ILE A 34 14.59 -3.90 2.74
CA ILE A 34 13.39 -4.63 3.15
C ILE A 34 13.26 -5.91 2.33
N GLU A 35 13.32 -5.80 1.00
CA GLU A 35 13.18 -6.93 0.08
C GLU A 35 14.30 -7.94 0.24
N ALA A 36 15.56 -7.51 0.41
CA ALA A 36 16.69 -8.40 0.61
C ALA A 36 16.57 -9.24 1.88
N ILE A 37 16.09 -8.64 2.98
CA ILE A 37 15.84 -9.36 4.22
C ILE A 37 14.64 -10.31 4.06
N ALA A 38 13.54 -9.84 3.47
CA ALA A 38 12.35 -10.67 3.27
C ALA A 38 12.64 -11.90 2.40
N VAL A 39 13.37 -11.73 1.30
CA VAL A 39 13.82 -12.82 0.43
C VAL A 39 14.74 -13.79 1.18
N LYS A 40 15.65 -13.29 2.04
CA LYS A 40 16.51 -14.17 2.86
C LYS A 40 15.71 -15.12 3.77
N TYR A 41 14.51 -14.72 4.18
CA TYR A 41 13.64 -15.50 5.06
C TYR A 41 12.42 -16.10 4.33
N ASP A 42 12.41 -16.08 2.98
CA ASP A 42 11.30 -16.56 2.14
C ASP A 42 9.94 -15.95 2.52
N ILE A 43 9.93 -14.66 2.89
CA ILE A 43 8.72 -13.92 3.24
C ILE A 43 8.22 -13.18 1.99
N PRO A 44 7.07 -13.55 1.41
CA PRO A 44 6.50 -12.82 0.29
C PRO A 44 6.00 -11.45 0.73
N ILE A 45 6.30 -10.42 -0.06
CA ILE A 45 5.78 -9.07 0.16
C ILE A 45 4.78 -8.74 -0.93
N PHE A 46 3.56 -8.42 -0.50
CA PHE A 46 2.52 -7.91 -1.38
C PHE A 46 2.29 -6.42 -1.12
N ALA A 47 1.87 -5.71 -2.15
CA ALA A 47 1.65 -4.28 -2.12
C ALA A 47 0.26 -3.91 -2.66
N ILE A 48 -0.36 -2.94 -2.00
CA ILE A 48 -1.52 -2.20 -2.48
C ILE A 48 -1.13 -0.72 -2.45
N VAL A 49 -1.32 -0.02 -3.56
CA VAL A 49 -1.07 1.42 -3.65
C VAL A 49 -2.35 2.17 -4.00
N VAL A 50 -2.62 3.24 -3.26
CA VAL A 50 -3.72 4.17 -3.55
C VAL A 50 -3.13 5.42 -4.17
N ARG A 51 -3.63 5.78 -5.35
CA ARG A 51 -3.10 6.87 -6.16
C ARG A 51 -3.62 8.21 -5.69
N GLN A 52 -2.71 9.16 -5.53
CA GLN A 52 -3.05 10.53 -5.13
C GLN A 52 -2.14 11.54 -5.82
N SER A 53 -2.58 12.79 -5.90
CA SER A 53 -1.76 13.92 -6.31
C SER A 53 -0.88 14.43 -5.16
N VAL A 54 0.13 15.23 -5.51
CA VAL A 54 0.96 15.94 -4.51
C VAL A 54 0.11 16.83 -3.61
N LYS A 55 -0.93 17.48 -4.17
CA LYS A 55 -1.84 18.33 -3.41
C LYS A 55 -2.59 17.52 -2.36
N GLU A 56 -3.18 16.40 -2.75
CA GLU A 56 -3.92 15.50 -1.85
C GLU A 56 -3.02 14.92 -0.75
N ALA A 57 -1.72 14.74 -1.02
CA ALA A 57 -0.76 14.24 -0.04
C ALA A 57 -0.48 15.20 1.13
N ILE A 58 -0.78 16.50 0.98
CA ILE A 58 -0.47 17.55 1.99
C ILE A 58 -1.71 18.31 2.45
N THR A 59 -2.89 18.00 1.90
CA THR A 59 -4.17 18.61 2.28
C THR A 59 -5.08 17.58 2.93
N LEU A 60 -6.30 17.97 3.29
CA LEU A 60 -7.33 17.05 3.69
C LEU A 60 -7.59 16.02 2.58
N MET A 61 -7.83 14.78 3.00
CA MET A 61 -8.16 13.67 2.11
C MET A 61 -9.44 13.98 1.34
N THR A 62 -9.40 13.77 0.03
CA THR A 62 -10.56 13.93 -0.85
C THR A 62 -11.52 12.77 -0.68
N LYS A 63 -12.80 12.99 -1.02
CA LYS A 63 -13.83 11.94 -0.91
C LYS A 63 -13.49 10.74 -1.80
N GLU A 64 -12.92 11.00 -2.97
CA GLU A 64 -12.49 10.00 -3.94
C GLU A 64 -11.47 9.02 -3.35
N ILE A 65 -10.51 9.52 -2.54
CA ILE A 65 -9.54 8.68 -1.84
C ILE A 65 -10.17 8.00 -0.62
N SER A 66 -10.97 8.72 0.14
CA SER A 66 -11.63 8.20 1.35
C SER A 66 -12.58 7.04 1.04
N ASP A 67 -13.33 7.13 -0.07
CA ASP A 67 -14.30 6.11 -0.50
C ASP A 67 -13.60 4.78 -0.83
N GLN A 68 -12.28 4.78 -1.10
CA GLN A 68 -11.51 3.58 -1.37
C GLN A 68 -11.15 2.78 -0.12
N ALA A 69 -11.37 3.30 1.09
CA ALA A 69 -11.01 2.61 2.32
C ALA A 69 -11.64 1.21 2.40
N GLU A 70 -12.93 1.08 2.06
CA GLU A 70 -13.63 -0.22 2.10
C GLU A 70 -13.18 -1.15 0.96
N ASN A 71 -12.86 -0.59 -0.21
CA ASN A 71 -12.28 -1.34 -1.33
C ASN A 71 -10.91 -1.91 -0.95
N VAL A 72 -10.00 -1.08 -0.44
CA VAL A 72 -8.66 -1.50 0.01
C VAL A 72 -8.76 -2.53 1.12
N LYS A 73 -9.65 -2.35 2.09
CA LYS A 73 -9.90 -3.33 3.15
C LYS A 73 -10.31 -4.68 2.56
N SER A 74 -11.25 -4.69 1.63
CA SER A 74 -11.71 -5.93 0.97
C SER A 74 -10.56 -6.63 0.24
N GLN A 75 -9.76 -5.88 -0.52
CA GLN A 75 -8.57 -6.39 -1.20
C GLN A 75 -7.50 -6.94 -0.24
N VAL A 76 -7.31 -6.32 0.92
CA VAL A 76 -6.40 -6.84 1.96
C VAL A 76 -6.90 -8.19 2.46
N TYR A 77 -8.19 -8.33 2.73
CA TYR A 77 -8.75 -9.61 3.16
C TYR A 77 -8.59 -10.70 2.09
N GLU A 78 -8.93 -10.40 0.83
CA GLU A 78 -8.73 -11.33 -0.30
C GLU A 78 -7.26 -11.76 -0.41
N MET A 79 -6.34 -10.80 -0.39
CA MET A 79 -4.90 -11.08 -0.47
C MET A 79 -4.40 -11.95 0.68
N ILE A 80 -4.90 -11.75 1.91
CA ILE A 80 -4.59 -12.61 3.05
C ILE A 80 -5.15 -14.01 2.84
N THR A 81 -6.42 -14.14 2.47
CA THR A 81 -7.09 -15.43 2.28
C THR A 81 -6.46 -16.24 1.15
N ASP A 82 -6.06 -15.60 0.05
CA ASP A 82 -5.51 -16.27 -1.12
C ASP A 82 -4.05 -16.67 -0.94
N ASN A 83 -3.29 -15.98 -0.07
CA ASN A 83 -1.84 -16.14 0.05
C ASN A 83 -1.37 -16.63 1.43
N SER A 84 -2.29 -17.01 2.32
CA SER A 84 -1.93 -17.55 3.63
C SER A 84 -2.79 -18.74 4.03
N ASN A 85 -2.25 -19.55 4.94
CA ASN A 85 -2.90 -20.73 5.50
C ASN A 85 -3.33 -20.47 6.95
N PRO A 86 -4.31 -21.24 7.47
CA PRO A 86 -4.61 -21.24 8.90
C PRO A 86 -3.34 -21.42 9.74
N ASN A 87 -3.22 -20.63 10.82
CA ASN A 87 -2.06 -20.55 11.72
C ASN A 87 -0.79 -19.90 11.16
N GLN A 88 -0.81 -19.32 9.95
CA GLN A 88 0.25 -18.41 9.52
C GLN A 88 0.04 -17.00 10.10
N THR A 89 1.14 -16.33 10.41
CA THR A 89 1.11 -14.93 10.86
C THR A 89 1.26 -14.02 9.66
N VAL A 90 0.35 -13.06 9.51
CA VAL A 90 0.43 -12.01 8.49
C VAL A 90 0.70 -10.67 9.15
N LEU A 91 1.64 -9.91 8.58
CA LEU A 91 1.96 -8.56 8.99
C LEU A 91 1.40 -7.56 7.98
N VAL A 92 0.43 -6.75 8.42
CA VAL A 92 -0.12 -5.65 7.61
C VAL A 92 0.58 -4.35 8.02
N ILE A 93 1.16 -3.66 7.04
CA ILE A 93 1.90 -2.41 7.24
C ILE A 93 1.25 -1.33 6.39
N GLY A 94 0.76 -0.27 7.03
CA GLY A 94 0.42 0.99 6.38
C GLY A 94 1.64 1.91 6.33
N VAL A 95 1.89 2.54 5.18
CA VAL A 95 3.04 3.41 4.95
C VAL A 95 2.55 4.82 4.62
N GLY A 96 3.24 5.83 5.17
CA GLY A 96 2.97 7.23 4.85
C GLY A 96 1.53 7.67 5.12
N ASN A 97 0.94 8.36 4.14
CA ASN A 97 -0.39 8.97 4.25
C ASN A 97 -1.52 7.95 4.43
N THR A 98 -1.27 6.67 4.12
CA THR A 98 -2.24 5.57 4.30
C THR A 98 -2.53 5.28 5.77
N LEU A 99 -1.66 5.69 6.69
CA LEU A 99 -1.92 5.62 8.13
C LEU A 99 -2.97 6.63 8.61
N GLY A 100 -3.41 7.53 7.72
CA GLY A 100 -4.26 8.66 8.03
C GLY A 100 -3.45 9.81 8.63
N VAL A 101 -3.87 11.03 8.32
CA VAL A 101 -3.51 12.20 9.14
C VAL A 101 -4.49 12.16 10.31
N ALA A 102 -3.99 12.08 11.55
CA ALA A 102 -4.86 12.31 12.71
C ALA A 102 -5.57 13.66 12.49
N GLN A 103 -6.90 13.63 12.32
CA GLN A 103 -7.72 14.83 12.22
C GLN A 103 -7.71 15.59 13.54
#